data_AF-A0A258ZXC7-F1
#
_entry.id   AF-A0A258ZXC7-F1
#
_cell.length_a   1.000
_cell.length_b   1.000
_cell.length_c   1.000
_cell.angle_alpha   90.00
_cell.angle_beta   90.00
_cell.angle_gamma   90.00
#
_symmetry.space_group_name_H-M   'P 1'
#
loop_
_entity.id
_entity.type
_entity.pdbx_description
1 polymer ?
#
loop_
_entity_poly.entity_id
_entity_poly.type
_entity_poly.pdbx_seq_one_letter_code
_entity_poly.pdbx_strand_id
1 'polypeptide(L)'
;MLQALIDGILLGGVYGVIATGLSLVFGVLGVVNFAQAEFLMLGMYVAWFAWRYLGLDPLLGSVLSFIVVFGIGYLVQRLLIARVLKAPPAAQVFLTVGLLIVLENAALMLFGSDFRSVSVPYQVQGFR
;
A
#
# COMPACT_ATOMS: atom_id res chain seq x y z
N MET A 1 -2.57 5.15 29.80
CA MET A 1 -3.42 6.22 29.23
C MET A 1 -2.66 7.09 28.23
N LEU A 2 -1.51 7.67 28.61
CA LEU A 2 -0.67 8.43 27.65
C LEU A 2 -0.22 7.59 26.44
N GLN A 3 0.22 6.34 26.66
CA GLN A 3 0.60 5.42 25.58
C GLN A 3 -0.55 5.18 24.58
N ALA A 4 -1.76 4.91 25.07
CA ALA A 4 -2.93 4.70 24.23
C ALA A 4 -3.31 5.94 23.39
N LEU A 5 -3.09 7.15 23.94
CA LEU A 5 -3.25 8.40 23.19
C LEU A 5 -2.21 8.51 22.07
N ILE A 6 -0.94 8.18 22.36
CA ILE A 6 0.14 8.19 21.38
C ILE A 6 -0.15 7.17 20.27
N ASP A 7 -0.49 5.93 20.62
CA ASP A 7 -0.82 4.88 19.65
C ASP A 7 -2.04 5.25 18.79
N GLY A 8 -3.05 5.87 19.40
CA GLY A 8 -4.23 6.39 18.69
C GLY A 8 -3.88 7.49 17.69
N ILE A 9 -3.00 8.43 18.05
CA ILE A 9 -2.53 9.49 17.14
C ILE A 9 -1.69 8.90 16.01
N LEU A 10 -0.80 7.95 16.30
CA LEU A 10 0.05 7.30 15.30
C LEU A 10 -0.79 6.52 14.29
N LEU A 11 -1.73 5.68 14.75
CA LEU A 11 -2.66 4.96 13.87
C LEU A 11 -3.57 5.91 13.07
N GLY A 12 -4.08 6.96 13.73
CA GLY A 12 -4.86 8.00 13.09
C GLY A 12 -4.07 8.71 11.98
N GLY A 13 -2.78 8.97 12.20
CA GLY A 13 -1.88 9.54 11.20
C GLY A 13 -1.69 8.61 9.99
N VAL A 14 -1.47 7.31 10.22
CA VAL A 14 -1.37 6.31 9.14
C VAL A 14 -2.64 6.29 8.30
N TYR A 15 -3.81 6.19 8.93
CA TYR A 15 -5.09 6.22 8.20
C TYR A 15 -5.36 7.56 7.53
N GLY A 16 -4.95 8.68 8.13
CA GLY A 16 -5.07 10.01 7.56
C GLY A 16 -4.26 10.16 6.27
N VAL A 17 -3.03 9.65 6.24
CA VAL A 17 -2.20 9.66 5.02
C VAL A 17 -2.82 8.77 3.93
N ILE A 18 -3.30 7.57 4.29
CA ILE A 18 -3.97 6.66 3.34
C ILE A 18 -5.22 7.31 2.74
N ALA A 19 -6.07 7.90 3.58
CA ALA A 19 -7.29 8.59 3.16
C ALA A 19 -6.97 9.78 2.26
N THR A 20 -5.97 10.59 2.62
CA THR A 20 -5.53 11.73 1.80
C THR A 20 -5.08 11.28 0.41
N GLY A 21 -4.35 10.16 0.31
CA GLY A 21 -3.95 9.58 -0.97
C GLY A 21 -5.14 9.20 -1.86
N LEU A 22 -6.13 8.49 -1.28
CA LEU A 22 -7.36 8.13 -1.99
C LEU A 22 -8.15 9.38 -2.42
N SER A 23 -8.27 10.37 -1.54
CA SER A 23 -8.95 11.64 -1.82
C SER A 23 -8.28 12.44 -2.94
N LEU A 24 -6.95 12.43 -3.03
CA LEU A 24 -6.23 13.09 -4.14
C LEU A 24 -6.50 12.40 -5.48
N VAL A 25 -6.48 11.07 -5.51
CA VAL A 25 -6.77 10.29 -6.72
C VAL A 25 -8.21 10.56 -7.19
N PHE A 26 -9.19 10.41 -6.29
CA PHE A 26 -10.58 10.61 -6.66
C PHE A 26 -10.91 12.09 -6.94
N GLY A 27 -10.41 13.01 -6.11
CA GLY A 27 -10.74 14.43 -6.18
C GLY A 27 -10.08 15.17 -7.36
N VAL A 28 -8.88 14.77 -7.79
CA VAL A 28 -8.18 15.43 -8.90
C VAL A 28 -8.40 14.72 -10.23
N LEU A 29 -8.34 13.38 -10.25
CA LEU A 29 -8.47 12.61 -11.50
C LEU A 29 -9.93 12.28 -11.84
N GLY A 30 -10.85 12.36 -10.88
CA GLY A 30 -12.24 11.96 -11.07
C GLY A 30 -12.44 10.45 -11.23
N VAL A 31 -11.43 9.66 -10.87
CA VAL A 31 -11.41 8.19 -11.00
C VAL A 31 -11.39 7.55 -9.61
N VAL A 32 -12.33 6.65 -9.33
CA VAL A 32 -12.29 5.82 -8.11
C VAL A 32 -11.29 4.68 -8.35
N ASN A 33 -10.13 4.75 -7.71
CA ASN A 33 -9.17 3.66 -7.74
C ASN A 33 -9.49 2.62 -6.66
N PHE A 34 -10.22 1.57 -7.03
CA PHE A 34 -10.51 0.46 -6.11
C PHE A 34 -9.27 -0.35 -5.73
N ALA A 35 -8.20 -0.32 -6.55
CA ALA A 35 -6.96 -1.05 -6.30
C ALA A 35 -6.02 -0.36 -5.27
N GLN A 36 -6.51 0.65 -4.53
CA GLN A 36 -5.69 1.46 -3.62
C GLN A 36 -5.10 0.63 -2.46
N ALA A 37 -5.88 -0.30 -1.90
CA ALA A 37 -5.45 -1.12 -0.77
C ALA A 37 -4.35 -2.12 -1.17
N GLU A 38 -4.32 -2.50 -2.45
CA GLU A 38 -3.41 -3.46 -3.03
C GLU A 38 -2.03 -2.83 -3.21
N PHE A 39 -1.95 -1.54 -3.55
CA PHE A 39 -0.67 -0.81 -3.51
C PHE A 39 -0.09 -0.72 -2.10
N LEU A 40 -0.93 -0.55 -1.07
CA LEU A 40 -0.50 -0.59 0.32
C LEU A 40 0.05 -2.00 0.66
N MET A 41 -0.68 -3.05 0.29
CA MET A 41 -0.29 -4.45 0.49
C MET A 41 1.05 -4.78 -0.21
N LEU A 42 1.24 -4.35 -1.46
CA LEU A 42 2.52 -4.47 -2.15
C LEU A 42 3.65 -3.80 -1.37
N GLY A 43 3.40 -2.61 -0.82
CA GLY A 43 4.38 -1.90 0.00
C GLY A 43 4.76 -2.67 1.26
N MET A 44 3.78 -3.30 1.92
CA MET A 44 4.03 -4.16 3.07
C MET A 44 4.89 -5.38 2.69
N TYR A 45 4.61 -6.02 1.55
CA TYR A 45 5.40 -7.15 1.07
C TYR A 45 6.84 -6.76 0.71
N VAL A 46 7.05 -5.60 0.07
CA VAL A 46 8.40 -5.12 -0.25
C VAL A 46 9.19 -4.83 1.03
N ALA A 47 8.58 -4.18 2.01
CA ALA A 47 9.23 -3.92 3.30
C ALA A 47 9.55 -5.23 4.05
N TRP A 48 8.63 -6.19 4.05
CA TRP A 48 8.88 -7.51 4.64
C TRP A 48 9.99 -8.28 3.92
N PHE A 49 10.02 -8.23 2.59
CA PHE A 49 11.06 -8.87 1.78
C PHE A 49 12.44 -8.24 2.06
N ALA A 50 12.50 -6.91 2.15
CA ALA A 50 13.70 -6.17 2.50
C ALA A 50 14.24 -6.57 3.88
N TRP A 51 13.35 -6.68 4.87
CA TRP A 51 13.71 -7.15 6.20
C TRP A 51 14.19 -8.61 6.21
N ARG A 52 13.43 -9.52 5.57
CA ARG A 52 13.68 -10.96 5.62
C ARG A 52 14.95 -11.39 4.87
N TYR A 53 15.21 -10.80 3.71
CA TYR A 53 16.27 -11.25 2.80
C TYR A 53 17.48 -10.32 2.75
N LEU A 54 17.27 -9.00 2.89
CA LEU A 54 18.37 -8.03 2.89
C LEU A 54 18.84 -7.69 4.31
N GLY A 55 18.13 -8.15 5.35
CA GLY A 55 18.44 -7.83 6.75
C GLY A 55 18.31 -6.34 7.08
N LEU A 56 17.60 -5.58 6.23
CA LEU A 56 17.42 -4.15 6.42
C LEU A 56 16.48 -3.88 7.59
N ASP A 57 16.79 -2.83 8.35
CA ASP A 57 15.87 -2.31 9.35
C ASP A 57 14.54 -1.90 8.67
N PRO A 58 13.37 -2.19 9.25
CA PRO A 58 12.08 -1.87 8.65
C PRO A 58 11.89 -0.39 8.33
N LEU A 59 12.56 0.53 9.05
CA LEU A 59 12.54 1.95 8.69
C LEU A 59 13.23 2.18 7.35
N LEU A 60 14.39 1.58 7.10
CA LEU A 60 15.07 1.65 5.80
C LEU A 60 14.29 0.87 4.72
N GLY A 61 13.69 -0.26 5.10
CA GLY A 61 12.78 -1.03 4.27
C GLY A 61 11.56 -0.22 3.80
N SER A 62 11.07 0.71 4.61
CA SER A 62 9.94 1.59 4.25
C SER A 62 10.29 2.56 3.13
N VAL A 63 11.52 3.08 3.09
CA VAL A 63 12.00 3.94 2.00
C VAL A 63 12.13 3.16 0.70
N LEU A 64 12.67 1.94 0.77
CA LEU A 64 12.74 1.05 -0.39
C LEU A 64 11.34 0.69 -0.90
N SER A 65 10.43 0.37 0.01
CA SER A 65 9.02 0.11 -0.28
C SER A 65 8.36 1.29 -1.01
N PHE A 66 8.58 2.51 -0.51
CA PHE A 66 8.09 3.73 -1.17
C PHE A 66 8.58 3.84 -2.61
N ILE A 67 9.89 3.67 -2.86
CA ILE A 67 10.47 3.77 -4.21
C ILE A 67 9.89 2.72 -5.16
N VAL A 68 9.80 1.46 -4.70
CA VAL A 68 9.32 0.35 -5.52
C VAL A 68 7.83 0.51 -5.83
N VAL A 69 6.99 0.77 -4.82
CA VAL A 69 5.54 0.96 -5.01
C VAL A 69 5.24 2.21 -5.82
N PHE A 70 6.00 3.29 -5.64
CA PHE A 70 5.88 4.48 -6.48
C PHE A 70 6.18 4.16 -7.95
N GLY A 71 7.22 3.37 -8.23
CA GLY A 71 7.54 2.91 -9.58
C GLY A 71 6.41 2.08 -10.20
N ILE A 72 5.87 1.11 -9.45
CA ILE A 72 4.74 0.27 -9.89
C ILE A 72 3.49 1.13 -10.12
N GLY A 73 3.16 1.99 -9.16
CA GLY A 73 2.02 2.90 -9.23
C GLY A 73 2.12 3.86 -10.42
N TYR A 74 3.31 4.41 -10.70
CA TYR A 74 3.55 5.25 -11.87
C TYR A 74 3.33 4.48 -13.18
N LEU A 75 3.83 3.24 -13.28
CA LEU A 75 3.61 2.40 -14.45
C LEU A 75 2.14 2.08 -14.66
N VAL A 76 1.42 1.68 -13.60
CA VAL A 76 -0.03 1.43 -13.66
C VAL A 76 -0.78 2.71 -14.06
N GLN A 77 -0.43 3.84 -13.45
CA GLN A 77 -1.06 5.12 -13.75
C GLN A 77 -0.89 5.48 -15.23
N ARG A 78 0.33 5.34 -15.77
CA ARG A 78 0.66 5.71 -17.15
C ARG A 78 0.14 4.72 -18.19
N LEU A 79 0.14 3.42 -17.88
CA LEU A 79 -0.21 2.38 -18.84
C LEU A 79 -1.69 2.01 -18.79
N LEU A 80 -2.30 1.96 -17.61
CA LEU A 80 -3.68 1.50 -17.47
C LEU A 80 -4.60 2.69 -17.25
N ILE A 81 -4.40 3.43 -16.17
CA ILE A 81 -5.36 4.46 -15.73
C ILE A 81 -5.44 5.61 -16.77
N ALA A 82 -4.30 6.12 -17.24
CA ALA A 82 -4.21 7.19 -18.25
C ALA A 82 -5.05 6.92 -19.52
N ARG A 83 -5.20 5.65 -19.91
CA ARG A 83 -5.95 5.26 -21.11
C ARG A 83 -7.47 5.29 -20.90
N VAL A 84 -7.93 5.14 -19.66
CA VAL A 84 -9.35 5.01 -19.31
C VAL A 84 -9.92 6.31 -18.72
N LEU A 85 -9.09 7.35 -18.50
CA LEU A 85 -9.53 8.68 -18.08
C LEU A 85 -10.63 9.28 -18.97
N LYS A 86 -10.57 9.05 -20.29
CA LYS A 86 -11.56 9.54 -21.25
C LYS A 86 -12.75 8.60 -21.46
N ALA A 87 -12.70 7.41 -20.86
CA ALA A 87 -13.75 6.40 -20.99
C ALA A 87 -14.88 6.64 -19.96
N PRO A 88 -16.05 6.04 -20.15
CA PRO A 88 -17.16 6.13 -19.20
C PRO A 88 -16.74 5.68 -17.79
N PRO A 89 -17.33 6.25 -16.72
CA PRO A 89 -16.98 5.90 -15.33
C PRO A 89 -17.06 4.39 -15.04
N ALA A 90 -18.02 3.69 -15.65
CA ALA A 90 -18.14 2.23 -15.53
C ALA A 90 -16.86 1.50 -15.98
N ALA A 91 -16.26 1.90 -17.09
CA ALA A 91 -15.03 1.29 -17.60
C ALA A 91 -13.83 1.50 -16.66
N GLN A 92 -13.79 2.65 -15.97
CA GLN A 92 -12.76 2.94 -14.98
C GLN A 92 -12.88 2.04 -13.75
N VAL A 93 -14.11 1.81 -13.27
CA VAL A 93 -14.38 0.88 -12.18
C VAL A 93 -13.98 -0.54 -12.58
N PHE A 94 -14.39 -1.02 -13.77
CA PHE A 94 -14.01 -2.35 -14.25
C PHE A 94 -12.49 -2.53 -14.33
N LEU A 95 -11.76 -1.53 -14.81
CA LEU A 95 -10.30 -1.58 -14.86
C LEU A 95 -9.68 -1.70 -13.46
N THR A 96 -10.09 -0.84 -12.53
CA THR A 96 -9.49 -0.76 -11.19
C THR A 96 -9.86 -1.95 -10.32
N VAL A 97 -11.09 -2.47 -10.44
CA VAL A 97 -11.51 -3.71 -9.78
C VAL A 97 -10.81 -4.92 -10.41
N GLY A 98 -10.65 -4.96 -11.73
CA GLY A 98 -9.86 -6.00 -12.40
C GLY A 98 -8.40 -5.97 -11.94
N LEU A 99 -7.82 -4.79 -11.82
CA LEU A 99 -6.46 -4.60 -11.29
C LEU A 99 -6.34 -5.08 -9.84
N LEU A 100 -7.32 -4.74 -8.99
CA LEU A 100 -7.40 -5.23 -7.62
C LEU A 100 -7.31 -6.76 -7.57
N ILE A 101 -8.16 -7.44 -8.34
CA ILE A 101 -8.22 -8.91 -8.36
C ILE A 101 -6.89 -9.50 -8.85
N VAL A 102 -6.30 -8.90 -9.89
CA VAL A 102 -5.01 -9.36 -10.43
C VAL A 102 -3.89 -9.19 -9.41
N LEU A 103 -3.80 -8.03 -8.73
CA LEU A 103 -2.75 -7.78 -7.75
C LEU A 103 -2.91 -8.67 -6.51
N GLU A 104 -4.15 -8.85 -6.03
CA GLU A 104 -4.46 -9.72 -4.92
C GLU A 104 -4.08 -11.18 -5.22
N ASN A 105 -4.52 -11.71 -6.36
CA ASN A 105 -4.20 -13.09 -6.73
C ASN A 105 -2.70 -13.28 -7.03
N ALA A 106 -2.05 -12.30 -7.65
CA ALA A 106 -0.61 -12.34 -7.84
C ALA A 106 0.13 -12.39 -6.50
N ALA A 107 -0.30 -11.59 -5.51
CA ALA A 107 0.28 -11.62 -4.18
C ALA A 107 0.05 -12.98 -3.49
N LEU A 108 -1.16 -13.54 -3.58
CA LEU A 108 -1.47 -14.87 -3.03
C LEU A 108 -0.60 -15.97 -3.66
N MET A 109 -0.39 -15.92 -4.98
CA MET A 109 0.45 -16.89 -5.69
C MET A 109 1.93 -16.77 -5.30
N LEU A 110 2.43 -15.55 -5.08
CA LEU A 110 3.85 -15.30 -4.79
C LEU A 110 4.20 -15.50 -3.30
N PHE A 111 3.31 -15.08 -2.39
CA PHE A 111 3.61 -15.00 -0.96
C PHE A 111 2.83 -15.99 -0.09
N GLY A 112 1.78 -16.60 -0.65
CA GLY A 112 0.84 -17.47 0.06
C GLY A 112 -0.25 -16.68 0.81
N SER A 113 -1.12 -17.41 1.50
CA SER A 113 -2.18 -16.83 2.36
C SER A 113 -1.72 -16.58 3.80
N ASP A 114 -0.46 -16.84 4.13
CA ASP A 114 0.06 -16.74 5.49
C ASP A 114 0.32 -15.28 5.89
N PHE A 115 -0.06 -14.95 7.13
CA PHE A 115 0.24 -13.63 7.71
C PHE A 115 1.74 -13.48 7.94
N ARG A 116 2.32 -12.47 7.29
CA ARG A 116 3.74 -12.14 7.39
C ARG A 116 3.90 -10.92 8.29
N SER A 117 4.57 -11.10 9.42
CA SER A 117 4.90 -10.01 10.33
C SER A 117 6.42 -9.76 10.33
N VAL A 118 6.77 -8.51 10.59
CA VAL A 118 8.14 -8.07 10.83
C VAL A 118 8.29 -7.94 12.33
N SER A 119 9.27 -8.64 12.91
CA SER A 119 9.60 -8.57 14.33
C SER A 119 10.94 -7.88 14.53
N VAL A 120 10.95 -6.78 15.27
CA VAL A 120 12.17 -6.01 15.57
C VAL A 120 12.43 -5.88 17.06
N PRO A 121 13.71 -5.83 17.50
CA PRO A 121 14.05 -5.81 18.93
C PRO A 121 13.45 -4.61 19.68
N TYR A 122 13.38 -3.45 19.03
CA TYR A 122 12.79 -2.23 19.61
C TYR A 122 11.27 -2.28 19.71
N GLN A 123 10.62 -3.20 18.98
CA GLN A 123 9.19 -3.44 19.10
C GLN A 123 8.83 -3.93 20.51
N VAL A 124 9.73 -4.65 21.19
CA VAL A 124 9.49 -5.23 22.53
C VAL A 124 9.82 -4.26 23.66
N GLN A 125 10.68 -3.27 23.44
CA GLN A 125 11.04 -2.27 24.46
C GLN A 125 9.96 -1.20 24.69
N GLY A 126 9.04 -1.00 23.74
CA GLY A 126 7.88 -0.11 23.90
C GLY A 126 6.70 -0.70 24.69
N PHE A 127 6.75 -1.99 25.07
CA PHE A 127 5.67 -2.69 25.80
C PHE A 127 5.98 -2.98 27.27
N ARG A 128 6.77 -2.13 27.95
CA ARG A 128 6.90 -2.14 29.41
C ARG A 128 6.68 -0.76 30.00
#